data_AF-A0A653CQH5-F1
#
_entry.id   AF-A0A653CQH5-F1
#
_cell.length_a   1.000
_cell.length_b   1.000
_cell.length_c   1.000
_cell.angle_alpha   90.00
_cell.angle_beta   90.00
_cell.angle_gamma   90.00
#
_symmetry.space_group_name_H-M   'P 1'
#
loop_
_entity.id
_entity.type
_entity.pdbx_description
1 polymer ?
#
loop_
_entity_poly.entity_id
_entity_poly.type
_entity_poly.pdbx_seq_one_letter_code
_entity_poly.pdbx_strand_id
1 'polypeptide(L)'
;MSSSNPSTNYAELQRKYLQELKHLEEEEERLVDNLNNLFNQKTFLEDKVKGVSKLIPTLKVIKHEAQDLVNTINDISDSSEKISGKIRSLDVAKNRVDECQLRVNDLIDLDICSQGVQAAILDSDYEKGAAHVHRFLSMDQSVLTKTATDMDNVSNIMKSVRTLQDASSQLRAIVEHKFNEAVNNEDLTSIERYNNILAACEIFKGLL
;
A
#
# COMPACT_ATOMS: atom_id res chain seq x y z
N MET A 1 -46.77 61.43 96.89
CA MET A 1 -46.06 60.41 97.69
C MET A 1 -45.84 59.18 96.85
N SER A 2 -44.63 59.01 96.31
CA SER A 2 -43.98 57.74 96.04
C SER A 2 -42.53 58.09 95.67
N SER A 3 -41.66 58.00 96.68
CA SER A 3 -40.24 58.34 96.61
C SER A 3 -39.50 57.35 95.69
N SER A 4 -39.04 57.83 94.54
CA SER A 4 -38.08 57.13 93.68
C SER A 4 -36.73 57.09 94.41
N ASN A 5 -36.40 55.93 94.97
CA ASN A 5 -35.20 55.72 95.77
C ASN A 5 -33.95 55.77 94.86
N PRO A 6 -32.97 56.68 95.05
CA PRO A 6 -31.82 56.84 94.16
C PRO A 6 -30.96 55.57 94.05
N SER A 7 -30.98 54.70 95.06
CA SER A 7 -30.31 53.40 95.08
C SER A 7 -30.84 52.42 94.02
N THR A 8 -32.12 52.53 93.64
CA THR A 8 -32.76 51.67 92.63
C THR A 8 -32.31 52.05 91.20
N ASN A 9 -32.05 53.33 90.95
CA ASN A 9 -31.63 53.85 89.65
C ASN A 9 -30.17 53.44 89.29
N TYR A 10 -29.25 53.49 90.27
CA TYR A 10 -27.87 53.03 90.08
C TYR A 10 -27.77 51.53 89.82
N ALA A 11 -28.60 50.71 90.47
CA ALA A 11 -28.63 49.26 90.27
C ALA A 11 -29.20 48.86 88.88
N GLU A 12 -30.21 49.58 88.39
CA GLU A 12 -30.72 49.40 87.02
C GLU A 12 -29.69 49.81 85.96
N LEU A 13 -28.98 50.92 86.17
CA LEU A 13 -27.92 51.37 85.26
C LEU A 13 -26.75 50.37 85.22
N GLN A 14 -26.33 49.83 86.36
CA GLN A 14 -25.32 48.77 86.43
C GLN A 14 -25.75 47.52 85.67
N ARG A 15 -27.01 47.10 85.79
CA ARG A 15 -27.54 45.95 85.02
C ARG A 15 -27.48 46.19 83.52
N LYS A 16 -27.82 47.40 83.07
CA LYS A 16 -27.77 47.76 81.65
C LYS A 16 -26.35 47.68 81.09
N TYR A 17 -25.38 48.27 81.78
CA TYR A 17 -23.96 48.20 81.41
C TYR A 17 -23.45 46.76 81.41
N LEU A 18 -23.82 45.94 82.41
CA LEU A 18 -23.40 44.54 82.47
C LEU A 18 -23.98 43.72 81.30
N GLN A 19 -25.23 43.99 80.91
CA GLN A 19 -25.89 43.32 79.79
C GLN A 19 -25.26 43.72 78.44
N GLU A 20 -24.93 45.00 78.28
CA GLU A 20 -24.27 45.52 77.08
C GLU A 20 -22.84 44.97 76.96
N LEU A 21 -22.11 44.88 78.07
CA LEU A 21 -20.78 44.28 78.12
C LEU A 21 -20.82 42.78 77.77
N LYS A 22 -21.81 42.03 78.29
CA LYS A 22 -22.02 40.63 77.93
C LYS A 22 -22.38 40.44 76.45
N HIS A 23 -23.21 41.32 75.90
CA HIS A 23 -23.53 41.28 74.47
C HIS A 23 -22.29 41.54 73.61
N LEU A 24 -21.45 42.50 74.02
CA LEU A 24 -20.19 42.80 73.32
C LEU A 24 -19.22 41.62 73.36
N GLU A 25 -19.10 40.94 74.51
CA GLU A 25 -18.27 39.73 74.67
C GLU A 25 -18.75 38.59 73.75
N GLU A 26 -20.07 38.34 73.70
CA GLU A 26 -20.67 37.32 72.81
C GLU A 26 -20.45 37.66 71.33
N GLU A 27 -20.53 38.95 70.97
CA GLU A 27 -20.29 39.41 69.61
C GLU A 27 -18.81 39.30 69.22
N GLU A 28 -17.89 39.62 70.13
CA GLU A 28 -16.45 39.45 69.96
C GLU A 28 -16.09 37.97 69.75
N GLU A 29 -16.62 37.07 70.57
CA GLU A 29 -16.41 35.62 70.43
C GLU A 29 -16.90 35.12 69.06
N ARG A 30 -18.09 35.57 68.64
CA ARG A 30 -18.65 35.22 67.32
C ARG A 30 -17.81 35.77 66.16
N LEU A 31 -17.24 36.95 66.31
CA LEU A 31 -16.35 37.56 65.31
C LEU A 31 -15.02 36.80 65.22
N VAL A 32 -14.44 36.42 66.36
CA VAL A 32 -13.21 35.62 66.43
C VAL A 32 -13.41 34.27 65.76
N ASP A 33 -14.53 33.58 66.01
CA ASP A 33 -14.85 32.31 65.37
C ASP A 33 -15.03 32.43 63.86
N ASN A 34 -15.71 33.49 63.40
CA ASN A 34 -15.84 33.75 61.97
C ASN A 34 -14.48 34.04 61.31
N LEU A 35 -13.63 34.80 61.99
CA LEU A 35 -12.30 35.15 61.49
C LEU A 35 -11.39 33.92 61.41
N ASN A 36 -11.44 33.04 62.40
CA ASN A 36 -10.74 31.75 62.38
C ASN A 36 -11.22 30.86 61.23
N ASN A 37 -12.54 30.79 61.00
CA ASN A 37 -13.09 30.04 59.87
C ASN A 37 -12.61 30.59 58.53
N LEU A 38 -12.64 31.91 58.34
CA LEU A 38 -12.13 32.56 57.12
C LEU A 38 -10.63 32.34 56.94
N PHE A 39 -9.85 32.38 58.02
CA PHE A 39 -8.42 32.12 57.98
C PHE A 39 -8.13 30.68 57.52
N ASN A 40 -8.84 29.70 58.08
CA ASN A 40 -8.71 28.30 57.69
C ASN A 40 -9.08 28.07 56.21
N GLN A 41 -10.15 28.72 55.72
CA GLN A 41 -10.52 28.67 54.31
C GLN A 41 -9.44 29.28 53.40
N LYS A 42 -8.88 30.43 53.81
CA LYS A 42 -7.78 31.08 53.08
C LYS A 42 -6.56 30.15 53.00
N THR A 43 -6.12 29.57 54.11
CA THR A 43 -4.97 28.65 54.12
C THR A 43 -5.22 27.44 53.22
N PHE A 44 -6.42 26.86 53.29
CA PHE A 44 -6.80 25.76 52.41
C PHE A 44 -6.71 26.13 50.91
N LEU A 45 -7.23 27.31 50.54
CA LEU A 45 -7.16 27.80 49.16
C LEU A 45 -5.73 28.07 48.72
N GLU A 46 -4.90 28.67 49.57
CA GLU A 46 -3.49 28.92 49.28
C GLU A 46 -2.73 27.61 49.00
N ASP A 47 -3.01 26.55 49.76
CA ASP A 47 -2.40 25.24 49.54
C ASP A 47 -2.87 24.57 48.25
N LYS A 48 -4.16 24.72 47.88
CA LYS A 48 -4.66 24.28 46.57
C LYS A 48 -4.01 25.03 45.42
N VAL A 49 -3.86 26.36 45.54
CA VAL A 49 -3.18 27.18 44.53
C VAL A 49 -1.71 26.79 44.39
N LYS A 50 -1.00 26.56 45.50
CA LYS A 50 0.37 26.02 45.46
C LYS A 50 0.43 24.66 44.77
N GLY A 51 -0.54 23.77 45.06
CA GLY A 51 -0.66 22.47 44.40
C GLY A 51 -0.81 22.59 42.88
N VAL A 52 -1.71 23.45 42.41
CA VAL A 52 -1.92 23.73 40.98
C VAL A 52 -0.68 24.37 40.36
N SER A 53 -0.07 25.34 41.03
CA SER A 53 1.13 26.04 40.55
C SER A 53 2.31 25.07 40.32
N LYS A 54 2.45 24.05 41.18
CA LYS A 54 3.46 22.98 41.01
C LYS A 54 3.23 22.11 39.78
N LEU A 55 2.01 22.01 39.27
CA LEU A 55 1.68 21.20 38.07
C LEU A 55 1.93 21.95 36.75
N ILE A 56 1.97 23.29 36.78
CA ILE A 56 2.16 24.13 35.59
C ILE A 56 3.43 23.77 34.81
N PRO A 57 4.61 23.57 35.45
CA PRO A 57 5.82 23.18 34.73
C PRO A 57 5.68 21.84 34.02
N THR A 58 5.10 20.83 34.68
CA THR A 58 4.86 19.51 34.09
C THR A 58 3.94 19.59 32.87
N LEU A 59 2.86 20.35 32.96
CA LEU A 59 1.95 20.61 31.85
C LEU A 59 2.64 21.30 30.66
N LYS A 60 3.58 22.22 30.92
CA LYS A 60 4.37 22.87 29.86
C LYS A 60 5.30 21.87 29.16
N VAL A 61 5.94 20.97 29.91
CA VAL A 61 6.79 19.91 29.35
C VAL A 61 5.95 18.98 28.47
N ILE A 62 4.83 18.47 28.99
CA ILE A 62 3.93 17.59 28.24
C ILE A 62 3.42 18.26 26.96
N LYS A 63 3.08 19.56 27.02
CA LYS A 63 2.68 20.32 25.84
C LYS A 63 3.80 20.38 24.79
N HIS A 64 5.04 20.60 25.21
CA HIS A 64 6.18 20.63 24.31
C HIS A 64 6.45 19.26 23.69
N GLU A 65 6.46 18.20 24.50
CA GLU A 65 6.65 16.83 24.02
C GLU A 65 5.56 16.40 23.04
N ALA A 66 4.30 16.78 23.31
CA ALA A 66 3.20 16.55 22.38
C ALA A 66 3.39 17.29 21.06
N GLN A 67 3.90 18.53 21.09
CA GLN A 67 4.20 19.29 19.89
C GLN A 67 5.35 18.65 19.08
N ASP A 68 6.39 18.19 19.76
CA ASP A 68 7.53 17.52 19.11
C ASP A 68 7.10 16.18 18.49
N LEU A 69 6.22 15.45 19.17
CA LEU A 69 5.62 14.24 18.63
C LEU A 69 4.79 14.52 17.37
N VAL A 70 3.97 15.57 17.38
CA VAL A 70 3.20 15.97 16.19
C VAL A 70 4.13 16.30 15.03
N ASN A 71 5.21 17.05 15.28
CA ASN A 71 6.20 17.37 14.25
C ASN A 71 6.86 16.10 13.69
N THR A 72 7.25 15.17 14.56
CA THR A 72 7.84 13.89 14.19
C THR A 72 6.89 13.05 13.34
N ILE A 73 5.60 12.99 13.70
CA ILE A 73 4.58 12.28 12.92
C ILE A 73 4.42 12.89 11.53
N ASN A 74 4.43 14.22 11.43
CA ASN A 74 4.37 14.91 10.13
C ASN A 74 5.59 14.58 9.27
N ASP A 75 6.80 14.62 9.85
CA ASP A 75 8.04 14.27 9.14
C ASP A 75 8.04 12.82 8.64
N ILE A 76 7.52 11.88 9.46
CA ILE A 76 7.34 10.48 9.07
C ILE A 76 6.33 10.36 7.93
N SER A 77 5.19 11.06 8.02
CA SER A 77 4.15 11.07 6.98
C SER A 77 4.71 11.58 5.65
N ASP A 78 5.38 12.72 5.66
CA ASP A 78 6.00 13.31 4.47
C ASP A 78 7.07 12.40 3.86
N SER A 79 7.86 11.75 4.71
CA SER A 79 8.87 10.79 4.26
C SER A 79 8.24 9.54 3.67
N SER A 80 7.16 9.03 4.27
CA SER A 80 6.40 7.87 3.78
C SER A 80 5.77 8.14 2.41
N GLU A 81 5.21 9.33 2.21
CA GLU A 81 4.64 9.75 0.93
C GLU A 81 5.72 9.81 -0.16
N LYS A 82 6.88 10.41 0.15
CA LYS A 82 8.04 10.47 -0.78
C LYS A 82 8.56 9.08 -1.12
N ILE A 83 8.64 8.17 -0.15
CA ILE A 83 9.08 6.79 -0.36
C ILE A 83 8.06 6.05 -1.25
N SER A 84 6.77 6.19 -0.97
CA SER A 84 5.68 5.58 -1.76
C SER A 84 5.70 6.07 -3.21
N GLY A 85 5.93 7.37 -3.43
CA GLY A 85 6.12 7.94 -4.75
C GLY A 85 7.30 7.32 -5.51
N LYS A 86 8.45 7.16 -4.83
CA LYS A 86 9.64 6.50 -5.42
C LYS A 86 9.39 5.04 -5.75
N ILE A 87 8.68 4.29 -4.88
CA ILE A 87 8.31 2.90 -5.13
C ILE A 87 7.43 2.82 -6.37
N ARG A 88 6.41 3.68 -6.50
CA ARG A 88 5.55 3.72 -7.68
C ARG A 88 6.33 4.01 -8.96
N SER A 89 7.28 4.95 -8.93
CA SER A 89 8.16 5.21 -10.08
C SER A 89 9.04 4.01 -10.42
N LEU A 90 9.57 3.32 -9.40
CA LEU A 90 10.35 2.11 -9.58
C LEU A 90 9.52 0.96 -10.18
N ASP A 91 8.28 0.76 -9.73
CA ASP A 91 7.38 -0.25 -10.26
C ASP A 91 7.07 0.00 -11.74
N VAL A 92 6.85 1.25 -12.14
CA VAL A 92 6.66 1.61 -13.55
C VAL A 92 7.93 1.29 -14.36
N ALA A 93 9.11 1.62 -13.84
CA ALA A 93 10.36 1.30 -14.52
C ALA A 93 10.59 -0.22 -14.63
N LYS A 94 10.31 -0.96 -13.57
CA LYS A 94 10.39 -2.42 -13.53
C LYS A 94 9.44 -3.05 -14.56
N ASN A 95 8.17 -2.65 -14.57
CA ASN A 95 7.19 -3.18 -15.52
C ASN A 95 7.63 -2.94 -16.98
N ARG A 96 8.23 -1.79 -17.28
CA ARG A 96 8.78 -1.51 -18.62
C ARG A 96 9.98 -2.40 -18.96
N VAL A 97 10.83 -2.71 -17.99
CA VAL A 97 11.95 -3.64 -18.17
C VAL A 97 11.43 -5.06 -18.39
N ASP A 98 10.47 -5.51 -17.59
CA ASP A 98 9.85 -6.83 -17.71
C ASP A 98 9.18 -6.98 -19.09
N GLU A 99 8.46 -5.94 -19.56
CA GLU A 99 7.87 -5.91 -20.90
C GLU A 99 8.95 -5.98 -22.00
N CYS A 100 10.02 -5.21 -21.89
CA CYS A 100 11.13 -5.25 -22.83
C CYS A 100 11.78 -6.64 -22.87
N GLN A 101 11.96 -7.28 -21.70
CA GLN A 101 12.54 -8.61 -21.59
C GLN A 101 11.67 -9.66 -22.27
N LEU A 102 10.35 -9.61 -22.08
CA LEU A 102 9.41 -10.50 -22.79
C LEU A 102 9.52 -10.31 -24.30
N ARG A 103 9.48 -9.06 -24.77
CA ARG A 103 9.62 -8.74 -26.21
C ARG A 103 10.94 -9.24 -26.80
N VAL A 104 12.05 -9.10 -26.08
CA VAL A 104 13.35 -9.62 -26.51
C VAL A 104 13.35 -11.15 -26.57
N ASN A 105 12.79 -11.82 -25.57
CA ASN A 105 12.67 -13.28 -25.59
C ASN A 105 11.83 -13.78 -26.76
N ASP A 106 10.70 -13.11 -27.06
CA ASP A 106 9.84 -13.46 -28.21
C ASP A 106 10.59 -13.30 -29.55
N LEU A 107 11.43 -12.27 -29.68
CA LEU A 107 12.28 -12.08 -30.87
C LEU A 107 13.37 -13.15 -31.00
N ILE A 108 14.00 -13.54 -29.88
CA ILE A 108 14.98 -14.62 -29.86
C ILE A 108 14.31 -15.94 -30.27
N ASP A 109 13.13 -16.21 -29.72
CA ASP A 109 12.36 -17.40 -30.06
C ASP A 109 11.94 -17.43 -31.53
N LEU A 110 11.54 -16.29 -32.09
CA LEU A 110 11.22 -16.15 -33.51
C LEU A 110 12.43 -16.50 -34.39
N ASP A 111 13.61 -16.01 -34.04
CA ASP A 111 14.84 -16.29 -34.78
C ASP A 111 15.23 -17.77 -34.70
N ILE A 112 15.18 -18.35 -33.48
CA ILE A 112 15.42 -19.78 -33.25
C ILE A 112 14.45 -20.64 -34.04
N CYS A 113 13.16 -20.30 -34.05
CA CYS A 113 12.17 -21.08 -34.79
C CYS A 113 12.35 -20.93 -36.30
N SER A 114 12.71 -19.74 -36.79
CA SER A 114 12.92 -19.48 -38.22
C SER A 114 14.13 -20.25 -38.77
N GLN A 115 15.23 -20.28 -38.02
CA GLN A 115 16.41 -21.05 -38.42
C GLN A 115 16.22 -22.56 -38.18
N GLY A 116 15.60 -22.92 -37.05
CA GLY A 116 15.36 -24.30 -36.64
C GLY A 116 14.46 -25.07 -37.61
N VAL A 117 13.39 -24.44 -38.11
CA VAL A 117 12.50 -25.08 -39.09
C VAL A 117 13.20 -25.32 -40.43
N GLN A 118 14.03 -24.38 -40.89
CA GLN A 118 14.79 -24.52 -42.14
C GLN A 118 15.82 -25.64 -42.04
N ALA A 119 16.58 -25.67 -40.93
CA ALA A 119 17.55 -26.72 -40.67
C ALA A 119 16.88 -28.10 -40.57
N ALA A 120 15.75 -28.19 -39.86
CA ALA A 120 14.99 -29.42 -39.72
C ALA A 120 14.47 -29.98 -41.06
N ILE A 121 14.03 -29.10 -41.97
CA ILE A 121 13.62 -29.51 -43.33
C ILE A 121 14.82 -30.06 -44.11
N LEU A 122 15.99 -29.43 -44.01
CA LEU A 122 17.22 -29.87 -44.69
C LEU A 122 17.71 -31.22 -44.16
N ASP A 123 17.67 -31.41 -42.84
CA ASP A 123 18.10 -32.64 -42.17
C ASP A 123 17.04 -33.77 -42.26
N SER A 124 15.89 -33.51 -42.89
CA SER A 124 14.73 -34.42 -42.95
C SER A 124 14.17 -34.83 -41.57
N ASP A 125 14.42 -34.02 -40.53
CA ASP A 125 13.87 -34.17 -39.18
C ASP A 125 12.57 -33.38 -39.05
N TYR A 126 11.50 -33.94 -39.61
CA TYR A 126 10.20 -33.26 -39.68
C TYR A 126 9.52 -33.11 -38.31
N GLU A 127 9.89 -33.92 -37.32
CA GLU A 127 9.37 -33.85 -35.95
C GLU A 127 9.90 -32.61 -35.24
N LYS A 128 11.21 -32.36 -35.36
CA LYS A 128 11.83 -31.14 -34.86
C LYS A 128 11.32 -29.90 -35.61
N GLY A 129 11.10 -30.01 -36.92
CA GLY A 129 10.48 -28.94 -37.72
C GLY A 129 9.09 -28.58 -37.21
N ALA A 130 8.25 -29.59 -36.94
CA ALA A 130 6.91 -29.38 -36.41
C ALA A 130 6.93 -28.76 -35.01
N ALA A 131 7.89 -29.13 -34.16
CA ALA A 131 8.06 -28.50 -32.84
C ALA A 131 8.39 -27.00 -32.93
N HIS A 132 9.24 -26.59 -33.89
CA HIS A 132 9.55 -25.17 -34.12
C HIS A 132 8.34 -24.39 -34.69
N VAL A 133 7.58 -25.00 -35.60
CA VAL A 133 6.33 -24.41 -36.12
C VAL A 133 5.29 -24.25 -35.02
N HIS A 134 5.11 -25.29 -34.20
CA HIS A 134 4.20 -25.29 -33.06
C HIS A 134 4.52 -24.14 -32.08
N ARG A 135 5.79 -24.01 -31.69
CA ARG A 135 6.24 -22.93 -30.80
C ARG A 135 5.95 -21.55 -31.39
N PHE A 136 6.16 -21.37 -32.70
CA PHE A 136 5.84 -20.12 -33.39
C PHE A 136 4.35 -19.80 -33.43
N LEU A 137 3.49 -20.77 -33.75
CA LEU A 137 2.04 -20.57 -33.77
C LEU A 137 1.46 -20.26 -32.39
N SER A 138 2.19 -20.61 -31.33
CA SER A 138 1.85 -20.28 -29.94
C SER A 138 2.29 -18.87 -29.53
N MET A 139 3.11 -18.17 -30.32
CA MET A 139 3.53 -16.79 -30.04
C MET A 139 2.45 -15.79 -30.43
N ASP A 140 2.33 -14.68 -29.69
CA ASP A 140 1.43 -13.58 -30.07
C ASP A 140 2.03 -12.74 -31.20
N GLN A 141 1.58 -13.03 -32.43
CA GLN A 141 2.00 -12.33 -33.66
C GLN A 141 1.74 -10.81 -33.61
N SER A 142 0.73 -10.37 -32.86
CA SER A 142 0.39 -8.95 -32.72
C SER A 142 1.44 -8.20 -31.88
N VAL A 143 1.97 -8.86 -30.85
CA VAL A 143 3.04 -8.33 -29.98
C VAL A 143 4.36 -8.29 -30.72
N LEU A 144 4.67 -9.31 -31.52
CA LEU A 144 5.85 -9.34 -32.40
C LEU A 144 5.83 -8.17 -33.41
N THR A 145 4.67 -7.91 -34.02
CA THR A 145 4.51 -6.81 -34.99
C THR A 145 4.65 -5.42 -34.33
N LYS A 146 4.08 -5.24 -33.14
CA LYS A 146 4.24 -4.00 -32.35
C LYS A 146 5.69 -3.78 -31.94
N THR A 147 6.36 -4.82 -31.44
CA THR A 147 7.78 -4.78 -31.06
C THR A 147 8.66 -4.39 -32.25
N ALA A 148 8.39 -4.94 -33.44
CA ALA A 148 9.13 -4.61 -34.64
C ALA A 148 8.98 -3.13 -35.03
N THR A 149 7.78 -2.57 -34.83
CA THR A 149 7.45 -1.17 -35.10
C THR A 149 8.16 -0.24 -34.12
N ASP A 150 8.18 -0.58 -32.83
CA ASP A 150 8.84 0.23 -31.80
C ASP A 150 10.38 0.24 -31.95
N MET A 151 10.95 -0.75 -32.63
CA MET A 151 12.40 -0.92 -32.81
C MET A 151 12.93 -0.48 -34.19
N ASP A 152 12.09 0.11 -35.07
CA ASP A 152 12.41 0.40 -36.48
C ASP A 152 12.98 -0.81 -37.26
N ASN A 153 12.80 -2.03 -36.74
CA ASN A 153 13.31 -3.30 -37.28
C ASN A 153 12.20 -4.12 -37.95
N VAL A 154 11.08 -3.46 -38.26
CA VAL A 154 9.90 -4.01 -38.97
C VAL A 154 10.30 -4.89 -40.15
N SER A 155 11.26 -4.42 -40.95
CA SER A 155 11.67 -5.14 -42.17
C SER A 155 12.34 -6.49 -41.90
N ASN A 156 13.13 -6.63 -40.84
CA ASN A 156 13.85 -7.87 -40.52
C ASN A 156 12.94 -8.88 -39.82
N ILE A 157 12.11 -8.41 -38.89
CA ILE A 157 11.18 -9.27 -38.16
C ILE A 157 10.08 -9.79 -39.11
N MET A 158 9.53 -8.93 -39.99
CA MET A 158 8.58 -9.40 -41.01
C MET A 158 9.21 -10.38 -42.00
N LYS A 159 10.53 -10.28 -42.28
CA LYS A 159 11.23 -11.29 -43.08
C LYS A 159 11.29 -12.62 -42.34
N SER A 160 11.71 -12.66 -41.08
CA SER A 160 11.76 -13.91 -40.30
C SER A 160 10.37 -14.55 -40.16
N VAL A 161 9.32 -13.76 -39.96
CA VAL A 161 7.93 -14.23 -39.95
C VAL A 161 7.55 -14.86 -41.29
N ARG A 162 7.82 -14.19 -42.41
CA ARG A 162 7.54 -14.73 -43.76
C ARG A 162 8.34 -16.00 -44.04
N THR A 163 9.63 -15.99 -43.76
CA THR A 163 10.53 -17.13 -43.93
C THR A 163 10.01 -18.36 -43.16
N LEU A 164 9.54 -18.15 -41.93
CA LEU A 164 9.01 -19.21 -41.09
C LEU A 164 7.65 -19.71 -41.60
N GLN A 165 6.79 -18.81 -42.11
CA GLN A 165 5.52 -19.17 -42.73
C GLN A 165 5.70 -19.98 -44.04
N ASP A 166 6.70 -19.60 -44.84
CA ASP A 166 7.08 -20.32 -46.06
C ASP A 166 7.64 -21.70 -45.72
N ALA A 167 8.55 -21.78 -44.74
CA ALA A 167 9.12 -23.03 -44.28
C ALA A 167 8.07 -23.95 -43.64
N SER A 168 7.12 -23.39 -42.88
CA SER A 168 5.98 -24.14 -42.33
C SER A 168 5.10 -24.72 -43.44
N SER A 169 4.80 -23.93 -44.47
CA SER A 169 4.02 -24.39 -45.63
C SER A 169 4.73 -25.50 -46.41
N GLN A 170 6.06 -25.38 -46.58
CA GLN A 170 6.89 -26.41 -47.20
C GLN A 170 6.93 -27.69 -46.37
N LEU A 171 7.13 -27.59 -45.05
CA LEU A 171 7.12 -28.72 -44.14
C LEU A 171 5.77 -29.45 -44.21
N ARG A 172 4.66 -28.70 -44.22
CA ARG A 172 3.31 -29.28 -44.34
C ARG A 172 3.13 -30.05 -45.64
N ALA A 173 3.52 -29.47 -46.78
CA ALA A 173 3.40 -30.13 -48.08
C ALA A 173 4.24 -31.43 -48.14
N ILE A 174 5.45 -31.43 -47.58
CA ILE A 174 6.32 -32.61 -47.53
C ILE A 174 5.69 -33.70 -46.65
N VAL A 175 5.18 -33.33 -45.47
CA VAL A 175 4.57 -34.28 -44.54
C VAL A 175 3.24 -34.83 -45.09
N GLU A 176 2.40 -34.01 -45.71
CA GLU A 176 1.17 -34.45 -46.40
C GLU A 176 1.48 -35.44 -47.54
N HIS A 177 2.51 -35.16 -48.35
CA HIS A 177 2.95 -36.07 -49.40
C HIS A 177 3.42 -37.42 -48.84
N LYS A 178 4.29 -37.38 -47.81
CA LYS A 178 4.81 -38.59 -47.15
C LYS A 178 3.73 -39.39 -46.42
N PHE A 179 2.74 -38.70 -45.87
CA PHE A 179 1.56 -39.33 -45.29
C PHE A 179 0.75 -40.10 -46.35
N ASN A 180 0.44 -39.46 -47.48
CA ASN A 180 -0.29 -40.11 -48.57
C ASN A 180 0.47 -41.30 -49.16
N GLU A 181 1.80 -41.20 -49.26
CA GLU A 181 2.67 -42.31 -49.67
C GLU A 181 2.62 -43.48 -48.67
N ALA A 182 2.66 -43.20 -47.36
CA ALA A 182 2.53 -44.21 -46.32
C ALA A 182 1.14 -44.89 -46.32
N VAL A 183 0.06 -44.13 -46.61
CA VAL A 183 -1.29 -44.65 -46.79
C VAL A 183 -1.38 -45.59 -47.99
N ASN A 184 -0.80 -45.21 -49.13
CA ASN A 184 -0.78 -46.05 -50.33
C ASN A 184 0.03 -47.35 -50.14
N ASN A 185 1.03 -47.32 -49.26
CA ASN A 185 1.88 -48.47 -48.95
C ASN A 185 1.38 -49.30 -47.74
N GLU A 186 0.22 -48.94 -47.17
CA GLU A 186 -0.39 -49.60 -45.98
C GLU A 186 0.53 -49.68 -44.74
N ASP A 187 1.48 -48.74 -44.58
CA ASP A 187 2.39 -48.71 -43.43
C ASP A 187 1.78 -47.97 -42.23
N LEU A 188 1.12 -48.71 -41.33
CA LEU A 188 0.51 -48.18 -40.11
C LEU A 188 1.48 -47.34 -39.25
N THR A 189 2.76 -47.70 -39.19
CA THR A 189 3.73 -47.03 -38.29
C THR A 189 4.05 -45.63 -38.82
N SER A 190 4.27 -45.52 -40.12
CA SER A 190 4.53 -44.23 -40.78
C SER A 190 3.27 -43.36 -40.84
N ILE A 191 2.08 -43.95 -40.99
CA ILE A 191 0.80 -43.24 -40.94
C ILE A 191 0.60 -42.56 -39.57
N GLU A 192 0.76 -43.28 -38.47
CA GLU A 192 0.62 -42.70 -37.12
C GLU A 192 1.65 -41.60 -36.86
N ARG A 193 2.91 -41.80 -37.29
CA ARG A 193 3.98 -40.82 -37.13
C ARG A 193 3.68 -39.52 -37.88
N TYR A 194 3.37 -39.58 -39.17
CA TYR A 194 3.08 -38.38 -39.96
C TYR A 194 1.77 -37.70 -39.54
N ASN A 195 0.77 -38.46 -39.08
CA ASN A 195 -0.45 -37.90 -38.49
C ASN A 195 -0.15 -37.07 -37.22
N ASN A 196 0.72 -37.57 -36.34
CA ASN A 196 1.12 -36.83 -35.14
C ASN A 196 1.89 -35.53 -35.46
N ILE A 197 2.75 -35.57 -36.49
CA ILE A 197 3.50 -34.39 -36.96
C ILE A 197 2.54 -33.35 -37.54
N LEU A 198 1.55 -33.76 -38.35
CA LEU A 198 0.51 -32.86 -38.87
C LEU A 198 -0.31 -32.24 -37.74
N ALA A 199 -0.70 -33.03 -36.74
CA ALA A 199 -1.43 -32.53 -35.57
C ALA A 199 -0.60 -31.51 -34.75
N ALA A 200 0.72 -31.66 -34.67
CA ALA A 200 1.59 -30.71 -33.97
C ALA A 200 1.73 -29.37 -34.71
N CYS A 201 1.78 -29.40 -36.05
CA CYS A 201 1.75 -28.21 -36.90
C CYS A 201 0.38 -27.51 -36.90
N GLU A 202 -0.70 -28.25 -36.68
CA GLU A 202 -2.06 -27.74 -36.57
C GLU A 202 -2.45 -27.53 -35.09
N ILE A 203 -1.82 -26.57 -34.40
CA ILE A 203 -2.37 -26.13 -33.12
C ILE A 203 -3.76 -25.54 -33.38
N PHE A 204 -4.80 -26.32 -33.06
CA PHE A 204 -6.20 -25.94 -33.12
C PHE A 204 -6.73 -25.53 -34.52
N LYS A 205 -7.16 -26.54 -35.29
CA LYS A 205 -8.37 -26.41 -36.13
C LYS A 205 -9.67 -26.22 -35.30
N GLY A 206 -9.58 -26.06 -33.97
CA GLY A 206 -10.70 -25.98 -33.05
C GLY A 206 -10.98 -24.58 -32.51
N LEU A 207 -11.21 -23.60 -33.39
CA LEU A 207 -12.11 -22.49 -33.08
C LEU A 207 -12.76 -21.96 -34.36
N LEU A 208 -13.44 -22.85 -35.07
CA LEU A 208 -14.60 -22.58 -35.91
C LEU A 208 -15.41 -23.88 -36.07
#